data_AF-A0A662D350-F1
#
_entry.id   AF-A0A662D350-F1
#
_cell.length_a   1.000
_cell.length_b   1.000
_cell.length_c   1.000
_cell.angle_alpha   90.00
_cell.angle_beta   90.00
_cell.angle_gamma   90.00
#
_symmetry.space_group_name_H-M   'P 1'
#
loop_
_entity.id
_entity.type
_entity.pdbx_description
1 polymer ?
#
loop_
_entity_poly.entity_id
_entity_poly.type
_entity_poly.pdbx_seq_one_letter_code
_entity_poly.pdbx_strand_id
1 'polypeptide(L)'
;YNLIIIIEGAIDICNHIVARAGGRAPTDYGDCFAILGELEILSPELVEKLKKMAKFRNLLVHLYWKVDNQRVFNIIQKDINDIKLFLLAIKKFINQSER
;
A
#
# COMPACT_ATOMS: atom_id res chain seq x y z
N TYR A 1 13.33 8.58 5.20
CA TYR A 1 13.68 7.16 5.39
C TYR A 1 12.47 6.34 5.86
N ASN A 2 11.87 6.63 7.02
CA ASN A 2 10.76 5.84 7.59
C ASN A 2 9.55 5.64 6.66
N LEU A 3 9.19 6.63 5.83
CA LEU A 3 8.09 6.48 4.87
C LEU A 3 8.31 5.31 3.90
N ILE A 4 9.53 5.18 3.37
CA ILE A 4 9.86 4.14 2.39
C ILE A 4 9.68 2.76 3.03
N ILE A 5 10.16 2.59 4.26
CA ILE A 5 10.03 1.35 5.04
C ILE A 5 8.57 1.00 5.29
N ILE A 6 7.74 1.98 5.67
CA ILE A 6 6.32 1.73 5.93
C ILE A 6 5.59 1.30 4.64
N ILE A 7 5.91 1.92 3.50
CA ILE A 7 5.32 1.57 2.21
C ILE A 7 5.76 0.17 1.78
N GLU A 8 7.04 -0.18 1.96
CA GLU A 8 7.56 -1.52 1.71
C GLU A 8 6.85 -2.57 2.58
N GLY A 9 6.71 -2.32 3.88
CA GLY A 9 5.97 -3.22 4.77
C GLY A 9 4.51 -3.40 4.37
N ALA A 10 3.84 -2.34 3.90
CA ALA A 10 2.47 -2.45 3.40
C ALA A 10 2.38 -3.32 2.13
N ILE A 11 3.36 -3.19 1.22
CA ILE A 11 3.47 -4.01 0.00
C ILE A 11 3.74 -5.48 0.37
N ASP A 12 4.60 -5.74 1.35
CA ASP A 12 4.91 -7.11 1.79
C ASP A 12 3.69 -7.81 2.41
N ILE A 13 2.96 -7.11 3.29
CA ILE A 13 1.69 -7.61 3.83
C ILE A 13 0.71 -7.92 2.71
N CYS A 14 0.56 -7.00 1.77
CA CYS A 14 -0.33 -7.12 0.63
C CYS A 14 0.00 -8.36 -0.22
N ASN A 15 1.26 -8.54 -0.59
CA ASN A 15 1.73 -9.71 -1.34
C ASN A 15 1.50 -11.02 -0.57
N HIS A 16 1.77 -11.04 0.73
CA HIS A 16 1.54 -12.21 1.56
C HIS A 16 0.06 -12.63 1.58
N ILE A 17 -0.85 -11.65 1.71
CA ILE A 17 -2.29 -11.91 1.71
C ILE A 17 -2.74 -12.40 0.34
N VAL A 18 -2.32 -11.74 -0.75
CA VAL A 18 -2.64 -12.16 -2.13
C VAL A 18 -2.22 -13.60 -2.39
N ALA A 19 -1.00 -13.97 -1.98
CA ALA A 19 -0.49 -15.33 -2.13
C ALA A 19 -1.30 -16.37 -1.35
N ARG A 20 -1.88 -16.00 -0.21
CA ARG A 20 -2.65 -16.91 0.66
C ARG A 20 -4.14 -16.96 0.31
N ALA A 21 -4.71 -15.85 -0.19
CA ALA A 21 -6.12 -15.71 -0.51
C ALA A 21 -6.50 -16.24 -1.90
N GLY A 22 -5.55 -16.82 -2.65
CA GLY A 22 -5.79 -17.35 -3.99
C GLY A 22 -5.96 -16.28 -5.07
N GLY A 23 -5.44 -15.07 -4.82
CA GLY A 23 -5.42 -14.01 -5.83
C GLY A 23 -4.47 -14.35 -6.99
N ARG A 24 -4.64 -13.68 -8.12
CA ARG A 24 -3.68 -13.73 -9.23
C ARG A 24 -2.30 -13.19 -8.80
N ALA A 25 -1.25 -13.54 -9.54
CA ALA A 25 0.07 -12.98 -9.29
C ALA A 25 0.08 -11.46 -9.58
N PRO A 26 0.63 -10.61 -8.67
CA PRO A 26 0.84 -9.19 -8.94
C PRO A 26 1.85 -8.99 -10.07
N THR A 27 1.56 -8.05 -10.96
CA THR A 27 2.44 -7.64 -12.07
C THR A 27 3.44 -6.56 -11.67
N ASP A 28 3.11 -5.76 -10.66
CA ASP A 28 4.00 -4.78 -10.03
C ASP A 28 3.62 -4.56 -8.56
N TYR A 29 4.39 -3.72 -7.84
CA TYR A 29 4.16 -3.41 -6.43
C TYR A 29 2.82 -2.72 -6.13
N GLY A 30 2.28 -1.93 -7.07
CA GLY A 30 0.97 -1.30 -6.92
C GLY A 30 -0.18 -2.27 -7.19
N ASP A 31 0.05 -3.26 -8.06
CA ASP A 31 -0.95 -4.23 -8.50
C ASP A 31 -1.43 -5.16 -7.38
N CYS A 32 -0.60 -5.43 -6.37
CA CYS A 32 -1.05 -6.20 -5.20
C CYS A 32 -2.27 -5.54 -4.52
N PHE A 33 -2.32 -4.20 -4.46
CA PHE A 33 -3.44 -3.48 -3.85
C PHE A 33 -4.69 -3.57 -4.72
N ALA A 34 -4.53 -3.65 -6.05
CA ALA A 34 -5.65 -3.89 -6.95
C ALA A 34 -6.27 -5.26 -6.70
N ILE A 35 -5.45 -6.29 -6.52
CA ILE A 35 -5.92 -7.65 -6.21
C ILE A 35 -6.67 -7.69 -4.88
N LEU A 36 -6.21 -6.98 -3.85
CA LEU A 36 -6.97 -6.87 -2.59
C LEU A 36 -8.33 -6.13 -2.78
N GLY A 37 -8.43 -5.23 -3.75
CA GLY A 37 -9.70 -4.63 -4.17
C GLY A 37 -10.60 -5.62 -4.91
N GLU A 38 -10.04 -6.42 -5.82
CA GLU A 38 -10.74 -7.49 -6.53
C GLU A 38 -11.32 -8.54 -5.56
N LEU A 39 -10.63 -8.79 -4.45
CA LEU A 39 -11.07 -9.65 -3.35
C LEU A 39 -12.03 -8.97 -2.36
N GLU A 40 -12.47 -7.73 -2.64
CA GLU A 40 -13.35 -6.92 -1.79
C GLU A 40 -12.81 -6.63 -0.37
N ILE A 41 -11.50 -6.81 -0.17
CA ILE A 41 -10.81 -6.52 1.10
C ILE A 41 -10.60 -5.01 1.27
N LEU A 42 -10.32 -4.31 0.16
CA LEU A 42 -10.10 -2.86 0.13
C LEU A 42 -11.18 -2.16 -0.69
N SER A 43 -11.56 -0.95 -0.29
CA SER A 43 -12.47 -0.13 -1.10
C SER A 43 -11.75 0.39 -2.36
N PRO A 44 -12.46 0.61 -3.49
CA PRO A 44 -11.86 1.12 -4.72
C PRO A 44 -11.08 2.43 -4.52
N GLU A 45 -11.58 3.31 -3.65
CA GLU A 45 -10.93 4.58 -3.34
C GLU A 45 -9.59 4.36 -2.62
N LEU A 46 -9.54 3.40 -1.69
CA LEU A 46 -8.32 3.09 -0.94
C LEU A 46 -7.28 2.42 -1.84
N VAL A 47 -7.70 1.52 -2.72
CA VAL A 47 -6.83 0.88 -3.73
C VAL A 47 -6.11 1.93 -4.57
N GLU A 48 -6.83 2.91 -5.11
CA GLU A 48 -6.24 3.93 -5.96
C GLU A 48 -5.27 4.85 -5.21
N LYS A 49 -5.51 5.11 -3.93
CA LYS A 49 -4.55 5.86 -3.09
C LYS A 49 -3.29 5.04 -2.82
N LEU A 50 -3.41 3.77 -2.45
CA LEU A 50 -2.26 2.90 -2.16
C LEU A 50 -1.40 2.65 -3.40
N LYS A 51 -2.00 2.53 -4.59
CA LYS A 51 -1.28 2.47 -5.87
C LYS A 51 -0.46 3.73 -6.13
N LYS A 52 -1.02 4.91 -5.84
CA LYS A 52 -0.29 6.20 -5.96
C LYS A 52 0.86 6.27 -4.96
N MET A 53 0.65 5.80 -3.74
CA MET A 53 1.68 5.73 -2.70
C MET A 53 2.85 4.80 -3.11
N ALA A 54 2.56 3.61 -3.65
CA ALA A 54 3.59 2.70 -4.16
C ALA A 54 4.42 3.31 -5.29
N LYS A 55 3.75 3.97 -6.25
CA LYS A 55 4.44 4.72 -7.33
C LYS A 55 5.29 5.87 -6.78
N PHE A 56 4.80 6.58 -5.77
CA PHE A 56 5.54 7.65 -5.12
C PHE A 56 6.80 7.13 -4.41
N ARG A 57 6.75 5.99 -3.73
CA ARG A 57 7.94 5.34 -3.16
C ARG A 57 8.99 5.05 -4.23
N ASN A 58 8.59 4.51 -5.38
CA ASN A 58 9.51 4.26 -6.48
C ASN A 58 10.15 5.55 -6.99
N LEU A 59 9.36 6.61 -7.15
CA LEU A 59 9.87 7.94 -7.53
C LEU A 59 10.88 8.48 -6.51
N LEU A 60 10.57 8.38 -5.22
CA LEU A 60 11.45 8.85 -4.14
C LEU A 60 12.78 8.12 -4.12
N VAL A 61 12.80 6.80 -4.31
CA VAL A 61 14.05 6.02 -4.37
C VAL A 61 14.92 6.45 -5.54
N HIS A 62 14.34 6.71 -6.72
CA HIS A 62 15.09 7.11 -7.91
C HIS A 62 15.50 8.59 -7.94
N LEU A 63 14.69 9.49 -7.37
CA LEU A 63 14.88 10.94 -7.44
C LEU A 63 15.34 11.56 -6.12
N TYR A 64 15.66 10.78 -5.08
CA TYR A 64 15.91 11.27 -3.71
C TYR A 64 16.84 12.49 -3.62
N TRP A 65 17.79 12.63 -4.56
CA TRP A 65 18.75 13.73 -4.65
C TRP A 65 18.25 15.02 -5.33
N LYS A 66 17.07 14.98 -5.97
CA LYS A 66 16.44 16.13 -6.68
C LYS A 66 15.12 16.60 -6.05
N VAL A 67 14.58 15.91 -5.05
CA VAL A 67 13.24 16.24 -4.52
C VAL A 67 13.33 17.25 -3.38
N ASP A 68 12.47 18.28 -3.44
CA ASP A 68 12.24 19.24 -2.36
C ASP A 68 11.62 18.56 -1.13
N ASN A 69 12.35 18.59 -0.01
CA ASN A 69 11.93 18.01 1.27
C ASN A 69 10.55 18.49 1.76
N GLN A 70 10.17 19.73 1.47
CA GLN A 70 8.90 20.30 1.94
C GLN A 70 7.71 19.68 1.20
N ARG A 71 7.88 19.39 -0.10
CA ARG A 71 6.88 18.68 -0.90
C ARG A 71 6.73 17.23 -0.45
N VAL A 72 7.84 16.56 -0.11
CA VAL A 72 7.83 15.20 0.44
C VAL A 72 7.09 15.16 1.78
N PHE A 73 7.34 16.13 2.67
CA PHE A 73 6.69 16.20 3.98
C PHE A 73 5.16 16.32 3.90
N ASN A 74 4.64 17.13 2.97
CA ASN A 74 3.20 17.29 2.78
C ASN A 74 2.53 16.02 2.23
N ILE A 75 3.21 15.30 1.34
CA ILE A 75 2.71 14.03 0.79
C ILE A 75 2.69 12.96 1.89
N ILE A 76 3.75 12.89 2.71
CA ILE A 76 3.88 11.97 3.85
C ILE A 76 2.67 12.07 4.79
N GLN A 77 2.26 13.28 5.19
CA GLN A 77 1.15 13.43 6.15
C GLN A 77 -0.17 12.85 5.63
N LYS A 78 -0.42 12.96 4.32
CA LYS A 78 -1.62 12.41 3.70
C LYS A 78 -1.55 10.88 3.62
N ASP A 79 -0.41 10.34 3.21
CA ASP A 79 -0.20 8.90 2.99
C ASP A 79 -0.26 8.09 4.30
N ILE A 80 0.15 8.67 5.43
CA ILE A 80 0.08 8.00 6.75
C ILE A 80 -1.35 7.60 7.11
N ASN A 81 -2.36 8.41 6.77
CA ASN A 81 -3.75 8.07 7.05
C ASN A 81 -4.25 6.93 6.18
N ASP A 82 -3.82 6.88 4.92
CA ASP A 82 -4.21 5.80 4.00
C ASP A 82 -3.59 4.46 4.43
N ILE A 83 -2.35 4.47 4.99
CA ILE A 83 -1.74 3.28 5.60
C ILE A 83 -2.55 2.80 6.81
N LYS A 84 -3.03 3.70 7.67
CA LYS A 84 -3.88 3.30 8.82
C LYS A 84 -5.17 2.63 8.35
N LEU A 85 -5.81 3.19 7.31
CA LEU A 85 -7.01 2.60 6.72
C LEU A 85 -6.74 1.22 6.13
N PHE A 86 -5.60 1.05 5.45
CA PHE A 86 -5.13 -0.25 4.97
C PHE A 86 -5.00 -1.27 6.10
N LEU A 87 -4.28 -0.94 7.18
CA LEU A 87 -4.10 -1.86 8.31
C LEU A 87 -5.43 -2.24 8.99
N LEU A 88 -6.38 -1.31 9.08
CA LEU A 88 -7.71 -1.60 9.62
C LEU A 88 -8.49 -2.58 8.72
N ALA A 89 -8.43 -2.40 7.40
CA ALA A 89 -9.06 -3.30 6.44
C ALA A 89 -8.45 -4.71 6.52
N ILE A 90 -7.12 -4.81 6.56
CA ILE A 90 -6.42 -6.09 6.72
C ILE A 90 -6.79 -6.78 8.04
N LYS A 91 -6.79 -6.03 9.16
CA LYS A 91 -7.17 -6.59 10.47
C LYS A 91 -8.60 -7.12 10.46
N LYS A 92 -9.53 -6.41 9.82
CA LYS A 92 -10.92 -6.86 9.67
C LYS A 92 -10.99 -8.17 8.89
N PHE A 93 -10.26 -8.27 7.78
CA PHE A 93 -10.19 -9.48 6.96
C PHE A 93 -9.63 -10.68 7.73
N ILE A 94 -8.50 -10.52 8.43
CA ILE A 94 -7.89 -11.60 9.21
C ILE A 94 -8.87 -12.13 10.27
N ASN A 95 -9.51 -11.23 11.03
CA ASN A 95 -10.48 -11.61 12.05
C ASN A 95 -11.73 -12.33 11.50
N GLN A 96 -12.07 -12.13 10.22
CA GLN A 96 -13.15 -12.86 9.55
C GLN A 96 -12.70 -14.25 9.10
N SER A 97 -11.42 -14.42 8.75
CA SER A 97 -10.85 -15.69 8.30
C SER A 97 -10.53 -16.69 9.42
N GLU A 98 -10.42 -16.22 10.67
CA GLU A 98 -10.17 -17.06 11.86
C GLU A 98 -11.46 -17.60 12.51
N ARG A 99 -12.64 -17.31 11.94
CA ARG A 99 -13.94 -17.85 12.36
C ARG A 99 -14.38 -18.96 11.43
#